data_AF-A0A9Q3SX02-F1
#
_entry.id   AF-A0A9Q3SX02-F1
#
_cell.length_a   1.000
_cell.length_b   1.000
_cell.length_c   1.000
_cell.angle_alpha   90.00
_cell.angle_beta   90.00
_cell.angle_gamma   90.00
#
_symmetry.space_group_name_H-M   'P 1'
#
loop_
_entity.id
_entity.type
_entity.pdbx_description
1 polymer ?
#
loop_
_entity_poly.entity_id
_entity_poly.type
_entity_poly.pdbx_seq_one_letter_code
_entity_poly.pdbx_strand_id
1 'polypeptide(L)'
;MKHKIINILIVVISLSITMTLMIVSIATGTHLYSKIGSSFIGIVMCLVAVIEIKKDGKIIWSNVAPYLPGVWFLLNPWIQYL
;
A
#
# COMPACT_ATOMS: atom_id res chain seq x y z
N MET A 1 9.81 22.17 4.24
CA MET A 1 8.85 21.81 5.32
C MET A 1 7.49 21.35 4.79
N LYS A 2 6.87 22.03 3.81
CA LYS A 2 5.55 21.65 3.25
C LYS A 2 5.47 20.19 2.73
N HIS A 3 6.47 19.73 1.97
CA HIS A 3 6.51 18.33 1.48
C HIS A 3 6.59 17.28 2.60
N LYS A 4 7.29 17.57 3.71
CA LYS A 4 7.34 16.67 4.88
C LYS A 4 5.96 16.53 5.54
N ILE A 5 5.24 17.65 5.68
CA ILE A 5 3.89 17.65 6.28
C ILE A 5 2.92 16.86 5.40
N ILE A 6 2.97 17.05 4.09
CA ILE A 6 2.12 16.31 3.14
C ILE A 6 2.38 14.80 3.21
N ASN A 7 3.66 14.39 3.24
CA ASN A 7 3.99 12.97 3.38
C ASN A 7 3.50 12.38 4.70
N ILE A 8 3.65 13.11 5.81
CA ILE A 8 3.13 12.67 7.12
C ILE A 8 1.60 12.52 7.06
N LEU A 9 0.90 13.48 6.44
CA LEU A 9 -0.55 13.41 6.29
C LEU A 9 -1.00 12.18 5.49
N ILE A 10 -0.31 11.88 4.38
CA ILE A 10 -0.59 10.68 3.55
C ILE A 10 -0.40 9.40 4.37
N VAL A 11 0.67 9.33 5.17
CA VAL A 11 0.93 8.17 6.04
C VAL A 11 -0.17 8.02 7.09
N VAL A 12 -0.56 9.11 7.76
CA VAL A 12 -1.62 9.08 8.79
C VAL A 12 -2.96 8.67 8.19
N ILE A 13 -3.36 9.27 7.05
CA ILE A 13 -4.61 8.92 6.37
C ILE A 13 -4.60 7.44 5.94
N SER A 14 -3.50 6.97 5.36
CA SER A 14 -3.37 5.58 4.93
C SER A 14 -3.47 4.61 6.10
N LEU A 15 -2.85 4.94 7.23
CA LEU A 15 -2.94 4.16 8.46
C LEU A 15 -4.37 4.14 9.01
N SER A 16 -5.05 5.29 9.04
CA SER A 16 -6.44 5.39 9.50
C SER A 16 -7.37 4.52 8.65
N ILE A 17 -7.28 4.60 7.32
CA ILE A 17 -8.09 3.77 6.40
C ILE A 17 -7.84 2.29 6.67
N THR A 18 -6.58 1.90 6.82
CA THR A 18 -6.19 0.49 7.08
C THR A 18 -6.79 -0.01 8.40
N MET A 19 -6.66 0.78 9.47
CA MET A 19 -7.24 0.45 10.79
C MET A 19 -8.77 0.33 10.71
N THR A 20 -9.46 1.25 10.05
CA THR A 20 -10.91 1.19 9.87
C THR A 20 -11.32 -0.09 9.15
N LEU A 21 -10.65 -0.44 8.04
CA LEU A 21 -10.96 -1.66 7.29
C LEU A 21 -10.71 -2.93 8.12
N MET A 22 -9.66 -2.94 8.94
CA MET A 22 -9.38 -4.05 9.86
C MET A 22 -10.48 -4.21 10.92
N ILE A 23 -10.91 -3.11 11.53
CA ILE A 23 -12.00 -3.10 12.52
C ILE A 23 -13.30 -3.61 11.89
N VAL A 24 -13.65 -3.13 10.69
CA VAL A 24 -14.85 -3.57 9.97
C VAL A 24 -14.76 -5.05 9.59
N SER A 25 -13.58 -5.54 9.18
CA SER A 25 -13.37 -6.96 8.89
C SER A 25 -13.64 -7.84 10.12
N ILE A 26 -13.15 -7.44 11.29
CA ILE A 26 -13.38 -8.14 12.56
C ILE A 26 -14.85 -8.08 12.96
N ALA A 27 -15.46 -6.89 12.90
CA ALA A 27 -16.84 -6.67 13.31
C ALA A 27 -17.86 -7.42 12.43
N THR A 28 -17.60 -7.51 11.12
CA THR A 28 -18.48 -8.19 10.16
C THR A 28 -18.17 -9.68 10.01
N GLY A 29 -17.02 -10.14 10.52
CA GLY A 29 -16.51 -11.49 10.27
C GLY A 29 -16.17 -11.76 8.79
N THR A 30 -16.16 -10.73 7.94
CA THR A 30 -15.89 -10.90 6.51
C THR A 30 -14.44 -10.61 6.18
N HIS A 31 -13.80 -11.52 5.44
CA HIS A 31 -12.44 -11.32 4.95
C HIS A 31 -12.34 -10.30 3.83
N LEU A 32 -13.47 -9.85 3.25
CA LEU A 32 -13.50 -8.89 2.14
C LEU A 32 -12.81 -7.58 2.49
N TYR A 33 -13.09 -7.01 3.66
CA TYR A 33 -12.47 -5.74 4.08
C TYR A 33 -10.97 -5.88 4.35
N SER A 34 -10.53 -7.03 4.85
CA SER A 34 -9.10 -7.37 4.96
C SER A 34 -8.43 -7.45 3.58
N LYS A 35 -9.08 -8.05 2.57
CA LYS A 35 -8.58 -8.09 1.19
C LYS A 35 -8.43 -6.69 0.58
N ILE A 36 -9.44 -5.84 0.78
CA ILE A 36 -9.42 -4.45 0.32
C ILE A 36 -8.30 -3.67 1.03
N GLY A 37 -8.15 -3.82 2.35
CA GLY A 37 -7.11 -3.17 3.13
C GLY A 37 -5.70 -3.57 2.71
N SER A 38 -5.46 -4.86 2.49
CA SER A 38 -4.18 -5.37 1.94
C SER A 38 -3.88 -4.78 0.57
N SER A 39 -4.89 -4.72 -0.32
CA SER A 39 -4.75 -4.15 -1.66
C SER A 39 -4.40 -2.66 -1.61
N PHE A 40 -5.04 -1.91 -0.71
CA PHE A 40 -4.75 -0.51 -0.46
C PHE A 40 -3.29 -0.30 -0.01
N ILE A 41 -2.79 -1.09 0.96
CA ILE A 41 -1.38 -1.05 1.38
C ILE A 41 -0.46 -1.34 0.19
N GLY A 42 -0.78 -2.36 -0.61
CA GLY A 42 -0.01 -2.71 -1.81
C GLY A 42 0.10 -1.55 -2.80
N ILE A 43 -1.00 -0.83 -3.06
CA ILE A 43 -1.00 0.36 -3.92
C ILE A 43 -0.09 1.46 -3.35
N VAL A 44 -0.21 1.75 -2.05
CA VAL A 44 0.62 2.77 -1.40
C VAL A 44 2.11 2.42 -1.50
N MET A 45 2.47 1.17 -1.23
CA MET A 45 3.85 0.68 -1.37
C MET A 45 4.36 0.80 -2.81
N CYS A 46 3.56 0.39 -3.79
CA CYS A 46 3.91 0.52 -5.20
C CYS A 46 4.14 1.98 -5.61
N LEU A 47 3.30 2.91 -5.16
CA LEU A 47 3.45 4.33 -5.46
C LEU A 47 4.73 4.91 -4.87
N VAL A 48 5.06 4.56 -3.62
CA VAL A 48 6.31 4.98 -2.98
C VAL A 48 7.52 4.40 -3.71
N ALA A 49 7.50 3.10 -4.03
CA ALA A 49 8.56 2.45 -4.76
C ALA A 49 8.75 3.03 -6.18
N VAL A 50 7.67 3.42 -6.88
CA VAL A 50 7.77 4.07 -8.20
C VAL A 50 8.52 5.40 -8.13
N ILE A 51 8.35 6.17 -7.05
CA ILE A 51 9.10 7.42 -6.83
C ILE A 51 10.59 7.13 -6.63
N GLU A 52 10.94 6.05 -5.94
CA GLU A 52 12.34 5.64 -5.72
C GLU A 52 12.98 5.01 -6.96
N ILE A 53 12.21 4.29 -7.77
CA ILE A 53 12.64 3.74 -9.06
C ILE A 53 12.82 4.86 -10.07
N LYS A 54 11.92 5.84 -10.12
CA LYS A 54 11.96 6.93 -11.09
C LYS A 54 12.49 8.20 -10.43
N LYS A 55 13.81 8.32 -10.37
CA LYS A 55 14.49 9.51 -9.85
C LYS A 55 15.10 10.32 -11.00
N ASP A 56 14.84 11.62 -11.02
CA ASP A 56 15.39 12.57 -12.01
C ASP A 56 15.13 12.16 -13.48
N GLY A 57 13.99 11.54 -13.75
CA GLY A 57 13.59 11.10 -15.09
C GLY A 57 14.26 9.79 -15.55
N LYS A 58 15.11 9.17 -14.73
CA LYS A 58 15.77 7.90 -15.03
C LYS A 58 15.17 6.78 -14.19
N ILE A 59 15.11 5.58 -14.77
CA ILE A 59 14.69 4.36 -14.08
C ILE A 59 15.93 3.74 -13.42
N ILE A 60 15.92 3.66 -12.10
CA ILE A 60 16.95 3.03 -11.27
C ILE A 60 16.47 1.62 -10.96
N TRP A 61 16.83 0.67 -11.83
CA TRP A 61 16.40 -0.74 -11.73
C TRP A 61 16.86 -1.43 -10.44
N SER A 62 17.94 -0.95 -9.80
CA SER A 62 18.38 -1.46 -8.50
C SER A 62 17.37 -1.22 -7.37
N ASN A 63 16.46 -0.25 -7.55
CA ASN A 63 15.43 0.11 -6.57
C ASN A 63 14.09 -0.57 -6.85
N VAL A 64 14.05 -1.64 -7.67
CA VAL A 64 12.82 -2.38 -7.96
C VAL A 64 12.44 -3.36 -6.85
N ALA A 65 13.40 -3.82 -6.03
CA ALA A 65 13.13 -4.78 -4.96
C ALA A 65 12.00 -4.34 -3.97
N PRO A 66 11.89 -3.06 -3.56
CA PRO A 66 10.79 -2.57 -2.73
C PRO A 66 9.41 -2.56 -3.42
N TYR A 67 9.35 -2.68 -4.75
CA TYR A 67 8.09 -2.77 -5.51
C TYR A 67 7.43 -4.15 -5.37
N LEU A 68 8.24 -5.21 -5.22
CA LEU A 68 7.75 -6.60 -5.14
C LEU A 68 6.81 -6.85 -3.95
N PRO A 69 7.12 -6.39 -2.71
CA PRO A 69 6.18 -6.44 -1.61
C PRO A 69 4.85 -5.74 -1.90
N GLY A 70 4.87 -4.60 -2.59
CA GLY A 70 3.65 -3.87 -2.95
C GLY A 70 2.75 -4.68 -3.89
N VAL A 71 3.35 -5.29 -4.91
CA VAL A 71 2.63 -6.20 -5.84
C VAL A 71 2.09 -7.43 -5.10
N TRP A 72 2.85 -7.98 -4.16
CA TRP A 72 2.40 -9.11 -3.35
C TRP A 72 1.17 -8.76 -2.50
N PHE A 73 1.21 -7.66 -1.73
CA PHE A 73 0.08 -7.19 -0.93
C PHE A 73 -1.15 -6.85 -1.78
N LEU A 74 -0.93 -6.41 -3.02
CA LEU A 74 -2.00 -6.12 -3.98
C LEU A 74 -2.71 -7.38 -4.47
N LEU A 75 -1.96 -8.42 -4.84
CA LEU A 75 -2.51 -9.57 -5.56
C LEU A 75 -2.81 -10.78 -4.67
N ASN A 76 -1.99 -11.03 -3.65
CA ASN A 76 -2.10 -12.20 -2.78
C ASN A 76 -3.51 -12.41 -2.16
N PRO A 77 -4.24 -11.38 -1.69
CA PRO A 77 -5.55 -11.55 -1.07
C PRO A 77 -6.63 -12.07 -2.04
N TRP A 78 -6.40 -11.90 -3.33
CA TRP A 78 -7.32 -12.33 -4.40
C TRP A 78 -6.95 -13.70 -4.95
N ILE A 79 -5.65 -14.01 -4.96
CA ILE A 79 -5.14 -15.31 -5.45
C ILE A 79 -5.35 -16.42 -4.41
N GLN A 80 -5.14 -16.15 -3.12
CA GLN A 80 -5.25 -17.18 -2.07
C GLN A 80 -6.67 -17.66 -1.79
N TYR A 81 -7.69 -17.04 -2.39
CA TYR A 81 -9.11 -17.35 -2.18
C TYR A 81 -9.85 -17.64 -3.50
N LEU A 82 -9.11 -17.93 -4.58
CA LEU A 82 -9.59 -18.57 -5.81
C LEU A 82 -9.53 -20.09 -5.65
#